data_AF-A0A9E2LBK2-F1
#
_entry.id   AF-A0A9E2LBK2-F1
#
_cell.length_a   1.000
_cell.length_b   1.000
_cell.length_c   1.000
_cell.angle_alpha   90.00
_cell.angle_beta   90.00
_cell.angle_gamma   90.00
#
_symmetry.space_group_name_H-M   'P 1'
#
loop_
_entity.id
_entity.type
_entity.pdbx_description
1 polymer ?
#
loop_
_entity_poly.entity_id
_entity_poly.type
_entity_poly.pdbx_seq_one_letter_code
_entity_poly.pdbx_strand_id
1 'polypeptide(L)'
;SGRAVFRRKDKSTTVRGPMDLVAAVMDAGRKGLSIQRYKGLGEMNPEQLWETTLDVNARTLLKVQVEHQEDASDLFAKLMGDVVEPRREFIQANALDAAVDA
;
A
#
# COMPACT_ATOMS: atom_id res chain seq x y z
N SER A 1 4.96 27.14 -28.67
CA SER A 1 4.71 25.78 -28.12
C SER A 1 5.79 24.85 -28.64
N GLY A 2 6.93 24.78 -27.94
CA GLY A 2 8.10 24.02 -28.38
C GLY A 2 7.94 22.55 -27.99
N ARG A 3 8.04 21.64 -28.96
CA ARG A 3 8.10 20.21 -28.68
C ARG A 3 9.49 19.90 -28.12
N ALA A 4 9.56 19.44 -26.88
CA ALA A 4 10.79 18.94 -26.29
C ALA A 4 10.92 17.44 -26.59
N VAL A 5 12.15 16.90 -26.56
CA VAL A 5 12.38 15.45 -26.73
C VAL A 5 13.14 14.93 -25.53
N PHE A 6 12.55 13.98 -24.82
CA PHE A 6 13.21 13.20 -23.79
C PHE A 6 13.98 12.04 -24.45
N ARG A 7 15.27 11.91 -24.16
CA ARG A 7 16.13 10.82 -24.68
C ARG A 7 16.70 10.01 -23.53
N ARG A 8 16.59 8.68 -23.60
CA ARG A 8 17.25 7.73 -22.71
C ARG A 8 17.79 6.56 -23.52
N LYS A 9 19.12 6.39 -23.50
CA LYS A 9 19.83 5.44 -24.37
C LYS A 9 19.36 5.61 -25.82
N ASP A 10 18.82 4.55 -26.41
CA ASP A 10 18.44 4.48 -27.82
C ASP A 10 16.96 4.87 -28.05
N LYS A 11 16.22 5.21 -26.99
CA LYS A 11 14.81 5.64 -27.09
C LYS A 11 14.66 7.15 -26.96
N SER A 12 13.83 7.72 -27.83
CA SER A 12 13.42 9.12 -27.78
C SER A 12 11.89 9.21 -27.72
N THR A 13 11.39 10.12 -26.86
CA THR A 13 9.96 10.38 -26.66
C THR A 13 9.72 11.89 -26.79
N THR A 14 8.78 12.29 -27.63
CA THR A 14 8.37 13.69 -27.73
C THR A 14 7.52 14.07 -26.53
N VAL A 15 7.85 15.18 -25.88
CA VAL A 15 7.21 15.72 -24.68
C VAL A 15 6.55 17.06 -25.03
N ARG A 16 5.27 17.23 -24.71
CA ARG A 16 4.48 18.43 -25.06
C ARG A 16 4.25 19.36 -23.87
N GLY A 17 4.65 18.95 -22.66
CA GLY A 17 4.58 19.76 -21.45
C GLY A 17 5.19 19.07 -20.22
N PRO A 18 5.18 19.72 -19.05
CA PRO A 18 5.79 19.18 -17.82
C PRO A 18 5.21 17.83 -17.37
N MET A 19 3.89 17.62 -17.46
CA MET A 19 3.26 16.36 -17.08
C MET A 19 3.70 15.20 -18.00
N ASP A 20 3.82 15.46 -19.30
CA ASP A 20 4.34 14.49 -20.26
C ASP A 20 5.79 14.10 -19.94
N LEU A 21 6.60 15.07 -19.45
CA LEU A 21 7.98 14.80 -19.05
C LEU A 21 8.02 13.88 -17.83
N VAL A 22 7.21 14.17 -16.81
CA VAL A 22 7.10 13.34 -15.59
C VAL A 22 6.68 11.93 -15.96
N ALA A 23 5.64 11.77 -16.80
CA ALA A 23 5.20 10.46 -17.26
C ALA A 23 6.32 9.72 -18.02
N ALA A 24 7.01 10.38 -18.96
CA ALA A 24 8.09 9.78 -19.73
C ALA A 24 9.29 9.34 -18.85
N VAL A 25 9.62 10.12 -17.83
CA VAL A 25 10.68 9.79 -16.85
C VAL A 25 10.27 8.60 -16.00
N MET A 26 9.02 8.58 -15.49
CA MET A 26 8.51 7.49 -14.66
C MET A 26 8.42 6.17 -15.43
N ASP A 27 7.91 6.20 -16.66
CA ASP A 27 7.85 5.01 -17.54
C ASP A 27 9.23 4.48 -17.89
N ALA A 28 10.16 5.39 -18.17
CA ALA A 28 11.54 5.00 -18.37
C ALA A 28 12.10 4.34 -17.10
N GLY A 29 11.89 4.95 -15.92
CA GLY A 29 12.35 4.45 -14.63
C GLY A 29 11.84 3.04 -14.31
N ARG A 30 10.57 2.75 -14.63
CA ARG A 30 9.95 1.43 -14.44
C ARG A 30 10.46 0.35 -15.39
N LYS A 31 11.01 0.72 -16.55
CA LYS A 31 11.38 -0.25 -17.59
C LYS A 31 12.48 -1.20 -17.09
N GLY A 32 12.15 -2.49 -17.05
CA GLY A 32 13.07 -3.56 -16.63
C GLY A 32 13.04 -3.88 -15.15
N LEU A 33 12.19 -3.21 -14.36
CA LEU A 33 11.94 -3.60 -12.98
C LEU A 33 11.03 -4.83 -12.95
N SER A 34 11.47 -5.86 -12.25
CA SER A 34 10.58 -6.93 -11.79
C SER A 34 10.11 -6.58 -10.40
N ILE A 35 8.79 -6.45 -10.21
CA ILE A 35 8.19 -6.15 -8.92
C ILE A 35 7.42 -7.38 -8.46
N GLN A 36 7.84 -7.97 -7.35
CA GLN A 36 7.11 -9.04 -6.69
C GLN A 36 6.31 -8.45 -5.53
N ARG A 37 5.00 -8.68 -5.53
CA ARG A 37 4.13 -8.34 -4.41
C ARG A 37 3.71 -9.63 -3.72
N TYR A 38 4.23 -9.86 -2.53
CA TYR A 38 3.81 -10.97 -1.67
C TYR A 38 2.34 -10.79 -1.27
N LYS A 39 1.47 -11.75 -1.61
CA LYS A 39 0.05 -11.75 -1.20
C LYS A 39 -0.18 -12.54 0.08
N GLY A 40 0.76 -13.40 0.44
CA GLY A 40 0.80 -14.07 1.73
C GLY A 40 2.22 -14.46 2.12
N LEU A 41 2.39 -14.87 3.38
CA LEU A 41 3.70 -15.22 3.94
C LEU A 41 4.35 -16.43 3.23
N GLY A 42 3.54 -17.35 2.69
CA GLY A 42 4.04 -18.54 1.99
C GLY A 42 4.69 -18.28 0.62
N GLU A 43 4.60 -17.05 0.10
CA GLU A 43 5.31 -16.64 -1.13
C GLU A 43 6.75 -16.19 -0.85
N MET A 44 7.11 -15.99 0.43
CA MET A 44 8.46 -15.68 0.88
C MET A 44 9.21 -16.97 1.17
N ASN A 45 10.51 -16.99 0.86
CA ASN A 45 11.34 -18.08 1.36
C ASN A 45 11.61 -17.89 2.88
N PRO A 46 12.00 -18.96 3.61
CA PRO A 46 12.19 -18.88 5.05
C PRO A 46 13.24 -17.84 5.50
N GLU A 47 14.32 -17.67 4.74
CA GLU A 47 15.40 -16.72 5.04
C GLU A 47 14.89 -15.27 4.96
N GLN A 48 14.16 -14.92 3.89
CA GLN A 48 13.53 -13.62 3.71
C GLN A 48 12.54 -13.31 4.83
N LEU A 49 11.69 -14.28 5.20
CA LEU A 49 10.73 -14.09 6.27
C LEU A 49 11.43 -13.82 7.61
N TRP A 50 12.52 -14.55 7.89
CA TRP A 50 13.31 -14.33 9.09
C TRP A 50 13.92 -12.93 9.12
N GLU A 51 14.68 -12.57 8.09
CA GLU A 51 15.43 -11.31 8.02
C GLU A 51 14.52 -10.08 8.05
N THR A 52 13.34 -10.16 7.43
CA THR A 52 12.44 -9.00 7.28
C THR A 52 11.41 -8.87 8.38
N THR A 53 10.99 -9.99 8.99
CA THR A 53 9.79 -10.02 9.86
C THR A 53 10.07 -10.58 11.26
N LEU A 54 11.03 -11.49 11.43
CA LEU A 54 11.20 -12.22 12.70
C LEU A 54 12.45 -11.81 13.49
N ASP A 55 13.53 -11.40 12.82
CA ASP A 55 14.75 -10.93 13.48
C ASP A 55 14.45 -9.75 14.41
N VAL A 56 14.77 -9.90 15.69
CA VAL A 56 14.54 -8.88 16.73
C VAL A 56 15.23 -7.54 16.43
N ASN A 57 16.30 -7.56 15.63
CA ASN A 57 17.07 -6.37 15.28
C ASN A 57 16.53 -5.63 14.04
N ALA A 58 15.74 -6.31 13.20
CA ALA A 58 15.22 -5.75 11.95
C ALA A 58 13.70 -5.61 11.93
N ARG A 59 12.98 -6.42 12.73
CA ARG A 59 11.52 -6.46 12.73
C ARG A 59 10.90 -5.15 13.22
N THR A 60 9.78 -4.80 12.61
CA THR A 60 8.90 -3.74 13.09
C THR A 60 7.60 -4.37 13.60
N LEU A 61 7.26 -4.14 14.87
CA LEU A 61 6.05 -4.65 15.48
C LEU A 61 5.17 -3.48 15.95
N LEU A 62 3.88 -3.55 15.64
CA LEU A 62 2.88 -2.65 16.20
C LEU A 62 2.41 -3.19 17.55
N LYS A 63 2.60 -2.40 18.61
CA LYS A 63 2.06 -2.71 19.93
C LYS A 63 0.67 -2.11 20.07
N VAL A 64 -0.35 -2.96 20.12
CA VAL A 64 -1.73 -2.52 20.36
C VAL A 64 -1.91 -2.19 21.85
N GLN A 65 -2.45 -1.01 22.13
CA GLN A 65 -2.83 -0.57 23.47
C GLN A 65 -4.30 -0.13 23.43
N VAL A 66 -5.03 -0.39 24.51
CA VAL A 66 -6.43 0.03 24.65
C VAL A 66 -6.48 1.13 25.69
N GLU A 67 -6.59 2.38 25.23
CA GLU A 67 -6.63 3.55 26.11
C GLU A 67 -8.04 3.78 26.68
N HIS A 68 -9.09 3.40 25.93
CA HIS A 68 -10.49 3.52 26.32
C HIS A 68 -11.22 2.19 26.14
N GLN A 69 -11.34 1.45 27.24
CA GLN A 69 -11.85 0.08 27.23
C GLN A 69 -13.33 -0.01 26.80
N GLU A 70 -14.14 0.99 27.15
CA GLU A 70 -15.57 1.05 26.79
C GLU A 70 -15.75 1.29 25.28
N ASP A 71 -15.11 2.33 24.72
CA ASP A 71 -15.19 2.64 23.29
C ASP A 71 -14.67 1.50 22.40
N ALA A 72 -13.58 0.85 22.82
CA ALA A 72 -13.02 -0.30 22.11
C ALA A 72 -13.98 -1.50 22.13
N SER A 73 -14.68 -1.72 23.24
CA SER A 73 -15.65 -2.81 23.39
C SER A 73 -16.86 -2.59 22.49
N ASP A 74 -17.39 -1.37 22.43
CA ASP A 74 -18.54 -1.04 21.59
C ASP A 74 -18.22 -1.17 20.10
N LEU A 75 -17.05 -0.70 19.68
CA LEU A 75 -16.59 -0.88 18.30
C LEU A 75 -16.40 -2.37 17.96
N PHE A 76 -15.82 -3.15 18.88
CA PHE A 76 -15.65 -4.58 18.69
C PHE A 76 -17.00 -5.30 18.57
N ALA A 77 -17.95 -5.02 19.44
CA ALA A 77 -19.29 -5.59 19.38
C ALA A 77 -20.01 -5.22 18.07
N LYS A 78 -19.88 -3.96 17.63
CA LYS A 78 -20.46 -3.50 16.36
C LYS A 78 -19.85 -4.20 15.14
N LEU A 79 -18.54 -4.45 15.13
CA LEU A 79 -17.83 -5.03 13.99
C LEU A 79 -17.82 -6.56 13.99
N MET A 80 -17.78 -7.19 15.16
CA MET A 80 -17.53 -8.63 15.32
C MET A 80 -18.73 -9.37 15.95
N GLY A 81 -19.75 -8.66 16.44
CA GLY A 81 -20.95 -9.27 17.04
C GLY A 81 -21.91 -9.87 16.01
N ASP A 82 -22.87 -10.66 16.48
CA ASP A 82 -23.73 -11.50 15.63
C ASP A 82 -24.76 -10.73 14.79
N VAL A 83 -25.07 -9.49 15.18
CA VAL A 83 -26.05 -8.67 14.48
C VAL A 83 -25.42 -7.98 13.28
N VAL A 84 -25.97 -8.23 12.09
CA VAL A 84 -25.38 -7.79 10.81
C VAL A 84 -25.63 -6.30 10.51
N GLU A 85 -26.78 -5.75 10.87
CA GLU A 85 -27.18 -4.39 10.47
C GLU A 85 -26.20 -3.30 10.98
N PRO A 86 -25.82 -3.27 12.27
CA PRO A 86 -24.90 -2.25 12.78
C PRO A 86 -23.53 -2.29 12.10
N ARG A 87 -23.06 -3.50 11.73
CA ARG A 87 -21.82 -3.70 10.99
C ARG A 87 -21.92 -3.15 9.58
N ARG A 88 -23.04 -3.39 8.89
CA ARG A 88 -23.26 -2.91 7.51
C ARG A 88 -23.28 -1.39 7.46
N GLU A 89 -24.03 -0.75 8.35
CA GLU A 89 -24.09 0.71 8.45
C GLU A 89 -22.70 1.31 8.72
N PHE A 90 -21.94 0.69 9.63
CA PHE A 90 -20.56 1.13 9.93
C PHE A 90 -19.66 1.04 8.68
N ILE A 91 -19.66 -0.10 7.99
CA ILE A 91 -18.82 -0.28 6.79
C ILE A 91 -19.20 0.73 5.70
N GLN A 92 -20.49 0.95 5.46
CA GLN A 92 -20.95 1.91 4.44
C GLN A 92 -20.54 3.34 4.79
N ALA A 93 -20.70 3.75 6.05
CA ALA A 93 -20.34 5.09 6.50
C ALA A 93 -18.83 5.37 6.38
N ASN A 94 -17.98 4.35 6.57
CA ASN A 94 -16.51 4.51 6.61
C ASN A 94 -15.80 3.95 5.35
N ALA A 95 -16.54 3.55 4.31
CA ALA A 95 -15.99 2.81 3.16
C ALA A 95 -14.90 3.57 2.39
N LEU A 96 -14.95 4.91 2.40
CA LEU A 96 -14.00 5.78 1.70
C LEU A 96 -12.83 6.24 2.59
N ASP A 97 -12.97 6.10 3.91
CA ASP A 97 -11.97 6.57 4.89
C ASP A 97 -10.92 5.49 5.19
N ALA A 98 -11.17 4.25 4.79
CA ALA A 98 -10.23 3.15 4.97
C ALA A 98 -8.99 3.33 4.06
N ALA A 99 -7.91 3.86 4.63
CA ALA A 99 -6.59 3.75 4.03
C ALA A 99 -6.12 2.30 4.18
N VAL A 100 -5.93 1.61 3.05
CA VAL A 100 -5.25 0.31 3.05
C VAL A 100 -3.75 0.63 3.08
N ASP A 101 -3.05 0.21 4.14
CA ASP A 101 -1.59 0.27 4.19
C ASP A 101 -1.03 -0.36 2.91
N ALA A 102 -0.37 0.46 2.09
CA ALA A 102 0.10 0.11 0.75
C ALA A 102 1.53 -0.45 0.76
#